data_AF-A0A945TGM4-F1
#
_entry.id   AF-A0A945TGM4-F1
#
_cell.length_a   1.000
_cell.length_b   1.000
_cell.length_c   1.000
_cell.angle_alpha   90.00
_cell.angle_beta   90.00
_cell.angle_gamma   90.00
#
_symmetry.space_group_name_H-M   'P 1'
#
loop_
_entity.id
_entity.type
_entity.pdbx_description
1 polymer ?
#
loop_
_entity_poly.entity_id
_entity_poly.type
_entity_poly.pdbx_seq_one_letter_code
_entity_poly.pdbx_strand_id
1 'polypeptide(L)'
;MKILFNVVLILSFLFEAFASASLIAGPEGFAAAGSGNQWSMHYGFAALAIASISLWVWPYRTNLPLVTFALGVLFTFHTGLSISLYLAGDQQAGMIIHSVLSVLCLVLLTQRSKWCDVADKAAKNA
;
A
#
# COMPACT_ATOMS: atom_id res chain seq x y z
N MET A 1 13.88 10.27 -8.45
CA MET A 1 13.08 9.10 -8.03
C MET A 1 12.90 8.97 -6.51
N LYS A 2 13.94 9.22 -5.68
CA LYS A 2 13.83 9.13 -4.21
C LYS A 2 12.67 9.96 -3.61
N ILE A 3 12.51 11.20 -4.06
CA ILE A 3 11.40 12.07 -3.61
C ILE A 3 10.04 11.46 -3.96
N LEU A 4 9.86 11.05 -5.23
CA LEU A 4 8.62 10.41 -5.68
C LEU A 4 8.31 9.15 -4.87
N PHE A 5 9.32 8.31 -4.60
CA PHE A 5 9.15 7.13 -3.78
C PHE A 5 8.66 7.48 -2.36
N ASN A 6 9.26 8.48 -1.73
CA ASN A 6 8.81 8.94 -0.40
C ASN A 6 7.37 9.42 -0.41
N VAL A 7 6.98 10.18 -1.43
CA VAL A 7 5.62 10.66 -1.62
C VAL A 7 4.66 9.48 -1.76
N VAL A 8 4.99 8.49 -2.59
CA VAL A 8 4.15 7.30 -2.77
C VAL A 8 4.00 6.51 -1.47
N LEU A 9 5.07 6.32 -0.68
CA LEU A 9 4.98 5.65 0.62
C LEU A 9 4.10 6.43 1.60
N ILE A 10 4.26 7.75 1.68
CA ILE A 10 3.42 8.60 2.55
C ILE A 10 1.95 8.49 2.14
N LEU A 11 1.64 8.66 0.85
CA LEU A 11 0.27 8.61 0.35
C LEU A 11 -0.34 7.22 0.56
N SER A 12 0.40 6.15 0.25
CA SER A 12 -0.06 4.77 0.48
C SER A 12 -0.35 4.56 1.96
N PHE A 13 0.53 5.00 2.86
CA PHE A 13 0.26 4.92 4.29
C PHE A 13 -1.01 5.69 4.70
N LEU A 14 -1.12 6.96 4.31
CA LEU A 14 -2.23 7.81 4.73
C LEU A 14 -3.58 7.30 4.22
N PHE A 15 -3.68 6.94 2.94
CA PHE A 15 -4.92 6.45 2.36
C PHE A 15 -5.33 5.11 2.95
N GLU A 16 -4.41 4.16 3.07
CA GLU A 16 -4.75 2.83 3.59
C GLU A 16 -5.00 2.84 5.11
N ALA A 17 -4.28 3.66 5.88
CA ALA A 17 -4.55 3.84 7.30
C ALA A 17 -5.91 4.52 7.53
N PHE A 18 -6.26 5.51 6.72
CA PHE A 18 -7.57 6.15 6.76
C PHE A 18 -8.69 5.18 6.35
N ALA A 19 -8.49 4.42 5.27
CA ALA A 19 -9.42 3.39 4.84
C ALA A 19 -9.62 2.34 5.94
N SER A 20 -8.53 1.83 6.53
CA SER A 20 -8.57 0.94 7.69
C SER A 20 -9.42 1.51 8.81
N ALA A 21 -9.13 2.73 9.26
CA ALA A 21 -9.87 3.36 10.35
C ALA A 21 -11.36 3.49 10.01
N SER A 22 -11.68 3.92 8.80
CA SER A 22 -13.07 4.09 8.33
C SER A 22 -13.84 2.76 8.24
N LEU A 23 -13.17 1.71 7.78
CA LEU A 23 -13.76 0.38 7.63
C LEU A 23 -13.95 -0.35 8.96
N ILE A 24 -13.02 -0.15 9.90
CA ILE A 24 -13.06 -0.76 11.24
C ILE A 24 -14.03 -0.01 12.15
N ALA A 25 -14.08 1.32 12.08
CA ALA A 25 -14.94 2.15 12.93
C ALA A 25 -16.31 2.47 12.27
N GLY A 26 -16.53 2.03 11.04
CA GLY A 26 -17.75 2.25 10.29
C GLY A 26 -18.95 1.47 10.84
N PRO A 27 -20.14 1.65 10.24
CA PRO A 27 -21.37 0.98 10.67
C PRO A 27 -21.30 -0.55 10.70
N GLU A 28 -20.45 -1.14 9.85
CA GLU A 28 -20.16 -2.58 9.79
C GLU A 28 -18.84 -2.94 10.52
N GLY A 29 -18.45 -2.10 11.48
CA GLY A 29 -17.19 -2.14 12.22
C GLY A 29 -17.21 -2.98 13.50
N PHE A 30 -16.20 -2.84 14.36
CA PHE A 30 -15.99 -3.68 15.56
C PHE A 30 -17.09 -3.59 16.64
N ALA A 31 -17.94 -2.56 16.55
CA ALA A 31 -19.10 -2.40 17.41
C ALA A 31 -20.41 -2.95 16.80
N ALA A 32 -20.38 -3.47 15.57
CA ALA A 32 -21.54 -4.04 14.88
C ALA A 32 -21.83 -5.45 15.43
N ALA A 33 -22.76 -5.54 16.38
CA ALA A 33 -23.19 -6.81 16.94
C ALA A 33 -24.07 -7.58 15.93
N GLY A 34 -23.59 -8.74 15.46
CA GLY A 34 -24.46 -9.83 14.98
C GLY A 34 -25.00 -9.79 13.54
N SER A 35 -24.52 -8.93 12.64
CA SER A 35 -25.05 -8.88 11.25
C SER A 35 -24.42 -9.87 10.26
N GLY A 36 -23.33 -10.57 10.62
CA GLY A 36 -22.63 -11.47 9.71
C GLY A 36 -21.79 -10.79 8.61
N ASN A 37 -21.79 -9.45 8.55
CA ASN A 37 -21.05 -8.66 7.56
C ASN A 37 -19.72 -8.10 8.09
N GLN A 38 -18.96 -8.90 8.85
CA GLN A 38 -17.63 -8.52 9.39
C GLN A 38 -16.55 -8.34 8.30
N TRP A 39 -16.93 -8.41 7.02
CA TRP A 39 -16.04 -8.28 5.89
C TRP A 39 -15.39 -6.89 5.83
N SER A 40 -16.13 -5.84 6.18
CA SER A 40 -15.59 -4.48 6.28
C SER A 40 -14.44 -4.41 7.28
N MET A 41 -14.59 -5.02 8.46
CA MET A 41 -13.52 -5.04 9.46
C MET A 41 -12.27 -5.78 9.01
N HIS A 42 -12.42 -7.00 8.48
CA HIS A 42 -11.27 -7.79 8.04
C HIS A 42 -10.56 -7.12 6.87
N TYR A 43 -11.32 -6.48 5.98
CA TYR A 43 -10.75 -5.66 4.92
C TYR A 43 -10.03 -4.42 5.47
N GLY A 44 -10.58 -3.77 6.49
CA GLY A 44 -9.90 -2.69 7.21
C GLY A 44 -8.58 -3.13 7.84
N PHE A 45 -8.53 -4.31 8.48
CA PHE A 45 -7.28 -4.89 8.97
C PHE A 45 -6.28 -5.18 7.85
N ALA A 46 -6.75 -5.69 6.70
CA ALA A 46 -5.92 -5.90 5.53
C ALA A 46 -5.33 -4.57 5.01
N ALA A 47 -6.14 -3.50 4.94
CA ALA A 47 -5.68 -2.17 4.58
C ALA A 47 -4.62 -1.66 5.57
N LEU A 48 -4.79 -1.86 6.88
CA LEU A 48 -3.77 -1.51 7.87
C LEU A 48 -2.44 -2.27 7.66
N ALA A 49 -2.53 -3.57 7.38
CA ALA A 49 -1.36 -4.40 7.10
C ALA A 49 -0.59 -3.89 5.87
N ILE A 50 -1.31 -3.51 4.81
CA ILE A 50 -0.71 -2.91 3.61
C ILE A 50 -0.12 -1.53 3.91
N ALA A 51 -0.82 -0.68 4.68
CA ALA A 51 -0.31 0.62 5.10
C ALA A 51 1.05 0.47 5.80
N SER A 52 1.19 -0.55 6.65
CA SER A 52 2.40 -0.80 7.43
C SER A 52 3.65 -1.04 6.58
N ILE A 53 3.52 -1.55 5.35
CA ILE A 53 4.64 -1.76 4.41
C ILE A 53 5.40 -0.44 4.21
N SER A 54 4.68 0.67 4.13
CA SER A 54 5.25 2.00 3.93
C SER A 54 6.12 2.45 5.10
N LEU A 55 5.77 2.06 6.33
CA LEU A 55 6.57 2.33 7.53
C LEU A 55 7.80 1.41 7.59
N TRP A 56 7.60 0.11 7.35
CA TRP A 56 8.67 -0.88 7.48
C TRP A 56 9.75 -0.76 6.40
N VAL A 57 9.39 -0.35 5.18
CA VAL A 57 10.38 -0.11 4.11
C VAL A 57 11.10 1.23 4.26
N TRP A 58 10.58 2.16 5.06
CA TRP A 58 11.10 3.52 5.19
C TRP A 58 12.60 3.63 5.54
N PRO A 59 13.16 2.86 6.50
CA PRO A 59 14.60 2.89 6.75
C PRO A 59 15.44 2.24 5.63
N TYR A 60 14.81 1.48 4.73
CA TYR A 60 15.47 0.71 3.67
C TYR A 60 15.20 1.25 2.26
N ARG A 61 14.87 2.54 2.12
CA ARG A 61 14.41 3.13 0.85
C ARG A 61 15.42 3.17 -0.30
N THR A 62 16.65 2.76 -0.05
CA THR A 62 17.70 2.59 -1.08
C THR A 62 18.12 1.13 -1.26
N ASN A 63 17.59 0.20 -0.46
CA ASN A 63 17.91 -1.23 -0.59
C ASN A 63 17.09 -1.85 -1.74
N LEU A 64 17.75 -2.22 -2.84
CA LEU A 64 17.08 -2.69 -4.04
C LEU A 64 16.15 -3.90 -3.81
N PRO A 65 16.58 -4.99 -3.15
CA PRO A 65 15.68 -6.10 -2.81
C PRO A 65 14.43 -5.67 -2.02
N LEU A 66 14.60 -4.91 -0.94
CA LEU A 66 13.50 -4.51 -0.06
C LEU A 66 12.53 -3.54 -0.74
N VAL A 67 13.06 -2.59 -1.53
CA VAL A 67 12.24 -1.69 -2.34
C VAL A 67 11.48 -2.44 -3.43
N THR A 68 12.12 -3.45 -4.06
CA THR A 68 11.45 -4.30 -5.06
C THR A 68 10.25 -5.03 -4.43
N PHE A 69 10.46 -5.65 -3.27
CA PHE A 69 9.41 -6.34 -2.54
C PHE A 69 8.26 -5.40 -2.17
N ALA A 70 8.57 -4.28 -1.51
CA ALA A 70 7.56 -3.32 -1.07
C ALA A 70 6.75 -2.75 -2.24
N LEU A 71 7.41 -2.31 -3.33
CA LEU A 71 6.73 -1.80 -4.52
C LEU A 71 5.91 -2.88 -5.22
N GLY A 72 6.36 -4.14 -5.25
CA GLY A 72 5.60 -5.26 -5.82
C GLY A 72 4.31 -5.52 -5.07
N VAL A 73 4.35 -5.51 -3.73
CA VAL A 73 3.15 -5.69 -2.89
C VAL A 73 2.19 -4.51 -3.05
N LEU A 74 2.68 -3.27 -2.94
CA LEU A 74 1.85 -2.07 -3.09
C LEU A 74 1.22 -1.98 -4.50
N PHE A 75 1.99 -2.28 -5.55
CA PHE A 75 1.48 -2.34 -6.91
C PHE A 75 0.36 -3.36 -7.06
N THR A 76 0.58 -4.57 -6.56
CA THR A 76 -0.42 -5.66 -6.64
C THR A 76 -1.70 -5.27 -5.90
N PHE A 77 -1.57 -4.74 -4.68
CA PHE A 77 -2.70 -4.32 -3.88
C PHE A 77 -3.50 -3.20 -4.55
N HIS A 78 -2.87 -2.09 -4.94
CA HIS A 78 -3.57 -0.97 -5.54
C HIS A 78 -4.17 -1.32 -6.91
N THR A 79 -3.51 -2.17 -7.69
CA THR A 79 -4.07 -2.64 -8.98
C THR A 79 -5.30 -3.51 -8.76
N GLY A 80 -5.19 -4.52 -7.90
CA GLY A 80 -6.30 -5.43 -7.61
C GLY A 80 -7.50 -4.68 -7.01
N LEU A 81 -7.23 -3.74 -6.10
CA LEU A 81 -8.27 -2.93 -5.50
C LEU A 81 -8.91 -1.97 -6.50
N SER A 82 -8.12 -1.31 -7.36
CA SER A 82 -8.67 -0.48 -8.42
C SER A 82 -9.59 -1.26 -9.36
N ILE A 83 -9.22 -2.49 -9.74
CA ILE A 83 -10.06 -3.36 -10.57
C ILE A 83 -11.34 -3.74 -9.81
N SER A 84 -11.21 -4.12 -8.53
CA SER A 84 -12.35 -4.48 -7.68
C SER A 84 -13.36 -3.32 -7.58
N LEU A 85 -12.89 -2.10 -7.33
CA LEU A 85 -13.74 -0.91 -7.21
C LEU A 85 -14.36 -0.50 -8.54
N TYR A 86 -13.64 -0.68 -9.66
CA TYR A 86 -14.20 -0.48 -10.99
C TYR A 86 -15.37 -1.45 -11.26
N LEU A 87 -15.23 -2.72 -10.88
CA LEU A 87 -16.27 -3.72 -11.04
C LEU A 87 -17.46 -3.51 -10.09
N ALA A 88 -17.22 -3.00 -8.87
CA ALA A 88 -18.27 -2.65 -7.92
C ALA A 88 -19.09 -1.42 -8.36
N GLY A 89 -18.44 -0.42 -8.97
CA GLY A 89 -19.11 0.71 -9.63
C GLY A 89 -19.65 1.82 -8.72
N ASP A 90 -19.46 1.73 -7.40
CA ASP A 90 -20.05 2.64 -6.40
C ASP A 90 -19.04 3.51 -5.64
N GLN A 91 -17.73 3.24 -5.76
CA GLN A 91 -16.65 3.94 -5.03
C GLN A 91 -15.63 4.60 -5.98
N GLN A 92 -16.08 5.56 -6.78
CA GLN A 92 -15.25 6.19 -7.82
C GLN A 92 -14.00 6.88 -7.29
N ALA A 93 -14.08 7.57 -6.15
CA ALA A 93 -12.93 8.25 -5.55
C ALA A 93 -11.82 7.26 -5.16
N GLY A 94 -12.19 6.15 -4.52
CA GLY A 94 -11.24 5.09 -4.16
C GLY A 94 -10.59 4.46 -5.40
N MET A 95 -11.40 4.17 -6.43
CA MET A 95 -10.91 3.63 -7.70
C MET A 95 -9.82 4.52 -8.31
N ILE A 96 -10.07 5.84 -8.40
CA ILE A 96 -9.12 6.81 -8.96
C ILE A 96 -7.82 6.84 -8.15
N ILE A 97 -7.92 6.89 -6.81
CA ILE A 97 -6.75 6.93 -5.92
C ILE A 97 -5.88 5.68 -6.13
N HIS A 98 -6.46 4.48 -6.11
CA HIS A 98 -5.70 3.25 -6.27
C HIS A 98 -5.19 3.06 -7.71
N SER A 99 -5.91 3.53 -8.73
CA SER A 99 -5.39 3.60 -10.10
C SER A 99 -4.11 4.44 -10.18
N VAL A 100 -4.13 5.64 -9.60
CA VAL A 100 -2.96 6.54 -9.60
C VAL A 100 -1.80 5.91 -8.83
N LEU A 101 -2.05 5.39 -7.62
CA LEU A 101 -1.00 4.75 -6.81
C LEU A 101 -0.42 3.51 -7.51
N SER A 102 -1.25 2.70 -8.17
CA SER A 102 -0.79 1.56 -8.98
C SER A 102 0.18 2.00 -10.09
N VAL A 103 -0.18 3.02 -10.87
CA VAL A 103 0.68 3.53 -11.95
C VAL A 103 1.98 4.09 -11.39
N LEU A 104 1.94 4.84 -10.29
CA LEU A 104 3.13 5.38 -9.65
C LEU A 104 4.03 4.26 -9.10
N CYS A 105 3.46 3.23 -8.49
CA CYS A 105 4.20 2.03 -8.05
C CYS A 105 4.85 1.32 -9.23
N LEU A 106 4.18 1.17 -10.37
CA LEU A 106 4.74 0.56 -11.58
C LEU A 106 5.91 1.39 -12.15
N VAL A 107 5.75 2.70 -12.24
CA VAL A 107 6.81 3.63 -12.66
C VAL A 107 8.02 3.52 -11.74
N LEU A 108 7.79 3.49 -10.42
CA LEU A 108 8.87 3.33 -9.46
C LEU A 108 9.52 1.95 -9.60
N LEU A 109 8.74 0.88 -9.71
CA LEU A 109 9.24 -0.48 -9.81
C LEU A 109 10.14 -0.65 -11.04
N THR A 110 9.73 -0.14 -12.21
CA THR A 110 10.53 -0.22 -13.44
C THR A 110 11.80 0.63 -13.40
N GLN A 111 11.84 1.67 -12.58
CA GLN A 111 12.96 2.62 -12.53
C GLN A 111 13.84 2.48 -11.27
N ARG A 112 13.54 1.55 -10.36
CA ARG A 112 14.19 1.41 -9.04
C ARG A 112 15.71 1.30 -9.06
N SER A 113 16.30 0.74 -10.10
CA SER A 113 17.76 0.67 -10.28
C SER A 113 18.44 2.04 -10.41
N LYS A 114 17.68 3.11 -10.74
CA LYS A 114 18.22 4.47 -10.85
C LYS A 114 18.54 5.13 -9.50
N TRP A 115 18.08 4.57 -8.38
CA TRP A 115 18.29 5.17 -7.06
C TRP A 115 18.48 4.19 -5.90
N CYS A 116 18.20 2.91 -6.11
CA CYS A 116 18.48 1.84 -5.17
C CYS A 116 19.83 1.19 -5.47
N ASP A 117 20.52 0.81 -4.40
CA ASP A 117 21.75 0.05 -4.43
C ASP A 117 21.43 -1.44 -4.21
N VAL A 118 22.16 -2.32 -4.88
CA VAL A 118 22.21 -3.75 -4.51
C VAL A 118 22.92 -3.78 -3.16
N ALA A 119 22.17 -3.88 -2.07
CA ALA A 119 22.74 -3.87 -0.74
C ALA A 119 23.64 -5.10 -0.56
N ASP A 120 24.95 -4.90 -0.67
CA ASP A 120 25.96 -5.90 -0.30
C ASP A 120 27.19 -5.24 0.36
N LYS A 121 26.92 -4.28 1.26
CA LYS A 121 27.93 -3.72 2.18
C LYS A 121 27.66 -4.03 3.66
N ALA A 122 26.50 -4.59 4.00
CA ALA A 122 26.18 -5.01 5.37
C ALA A 122 26.76 -6.40 5.73
N ALA A 123 27.09 -7.25 4.74
CA ALA A 123 27.70 -8.56 4.96
C ALA A 123 29.24 -8.53 5.09
N LYS A 124 29.89 -7.37 4.94
CA LYS A 124 31.36 -7.27 5.03
C LYS A 124 31.89 -6.95 6.43
N ASN A 125 31.01 -6.62 7.37
CA ASN A 125 31.37 -6.23 8.74
C ASN A 125 30.50 -6.93 9.82
N ALA A 126 29.85 -8.05 9.48
CA ALA A 126 29.07 -8.87 10.42
C ALA A 126 29.81 -10.18 10.69
#